data_AF-A0A944ZSZ6-F1
#
_entry.id   AF-A0A944ZSZ6-F1
#
_cell.length_a   1.000
_cell.length_b   1.000
_cell.length_c   1.000
_cell.angle_alpha   90.00
_cell.angle_beta   90.00
_cell.angle_gamma   90.00
#
_symmetry.space_group_name_H-M   'P 1'
#
loop_
_entity.id
_entity.type
_entity.pdbx_description
1 polymer ?
#
loop_
_entity_poly.entity_id
_entity_poly.type
_entity_poly.pdbx_seq_one_letter_code
_entity_poly.pdbx_strand_id
1 'polypeptide(L)'
;MPIFKYTVANKEGKKLSGSVEAADEIQARAELNNLGFSILALEETQQSSTQTTHPSKRTKFAFEATNQQGQKVTGTIPGEDEYKAYKRLMEEYSLIIQNLWKADATLEAIENAKIRGVRHLQEIYNEETSSEKEIETLKSQDLEKKEIQVHTQVELVIKKVSDLLVEYEKIIEPDKKKEIEKRLDKLLRIKNSTNLNYITSTAEDLLIFIEKQEKSLKERGYMDKRTKLKLRVREMLHGLNKSTKTSTSLSEDIVGKIQRWQHRHIKKTTKTPYFTAIINNILTQIKEWFQTPDAVKAINEQIKTYNTQIIEYTKMYFKEPTREYKTKVKTAIKTIWQTRKKAVQNLKATKKQIREARKKANATHQEKGFWANLLIDLSEFSGWLLGFYLVYYFVALYITSKDFGITSSLPKSLYFHETQIFKYALVIVFITHLSLSLKSNFFEKTKFSSLFIFPTALFMIIITIVNF
;
A
#
# COMPACT_ATOMS: atom_id res chain seq x y z
N MET A 1 12.25 2.67 -50.71
CA MET A 1 10.92 3.33 -50.61
C MET A 1 10.98 4.35 -49.49
N PRO A 2 10.35 5.52 -49.62
CA PRO A 2 10.31 6.49 -48.53
C PRO A 2 9.63 5.89 -47.30
N ILE A 3 10.15 6.24 -46.12
CA ILE A 3 9.61 5.81 -44.83
C ILE A 3 8.91 7.01 -44.20
N PHE A 4 7.62 6.86 -43.90
CA PHE A 4 6.82 7.89 -43.25
C PHE A 4 6.67 7.55 -41.77
N LYS A 5 7.10 8.46 -40.88
CA LYS A 5 6.80 8.35 -39.44
C LYS A 5 5.42 8.90 -39.18
N TYR A 6 4.61 8.17 -38.45
CA TYR A 6 3.24 8.55 -38.14
C TYR A 6 2.97 8.61 -36.65
N THR A 7 2.05 9.50 -36.26
CA THR A 7 1.33 9.45 -34.99
C THR A 7 -0.16 9.36 -35.30
N VAL A 8 -0.83 8.34 -34.78
CA VAL A 8 -2.23 8.04 -35.05
C VAL A 8 -3.01 7.81 -33.75
N ALA A 9 -4.34 7.92 -33.80
CA ALA A 9 -5.23 7.48 -32.74
C ALA A 9 -5.99 6.22 -33.18
N ASN A 10 -6.02 5.19 -32.33
CA ASN A 10 -6.84 4.00 -32.59
C ASN A 10 -8.33 4.25 -32.29
N LYS A 11 -9.19 3.25 -32.54
CA LYS A 11 -10.64 3.32 -32.27
C LYS A 11 -10.97 3.58 -30.79
N GLU A 12 -10.05 3.33 -29.87
CA GLU A 12 -10.19 3.60 -28.42
C GLU A 12 -9.70 5.01 -28.03
N GLY A 13 -9.20 5.81 -28.98
CA GLY A 13 -8.65 7.14 -28.72
C GLY A 13 -7.23 7.15 -28.15
N LYS A 14 -6.52 6.00 -28.12
CA LYS A 14 -5.12 5.93 -27.68
C LYS A 14 -4.18 6.35 -28.81
N LYS A 15 -3.20 7.20 -28.47
CA LYS A 15 -2.17 7.66 -29.41
C LYS A 15 -1.10 6.58 -29.59
N LEU A 16 -0.80 6.24 -30.84
CA LEU A 16 0.22 5.29 -31.25
C LEU A 16 1.18 5.98 -32.23
N SER A 17 2.47 5.67 -32.15
CA SER A 17 3.47 6.17 -33.10
C SER A 17 4.21 5.01 -33.77
N GLY A 18 4.56 5.19 -35.04
CA GLY A 18 5.20 4.14 -35.84
C GLY A 18 5.79 4.67 -37.14
N SER A 19 6.18 3.76 -38.03
CA SER A 19 6.67 4.08 -39.37
C SER A 19 6.04 3.15 -40.40
N VAL A 20 5.69 3.69 -41.58
CA VAL A 20 5.11 2.94 -42.70
C VAL A 20 5.94 3.18 -43.96
N GLU A 21 6.22 2.13 -44.71
CA GLU A 21 6.91 2.17 -46.00
C GLU A 21 5.86 2.29 -47.11
N ALA A 22 5.85 3.40 -47.84
CA ALA A 22 4.92 3.63 -48.94
C ALA A 22 5.63 4.37 -50.08
N ALA A 23 5.08 4.34 -51.30
CA ALA A 23 5.70 5.06 -52.41
C ALA A 23 5.56 6.59 -52.27
N ASP A 24 4.44 7.04 -51.68
CA ASP A 24 4.11 8.45 -51.44
C ASP A 24 3.27 8.62 -50.16
N GLU A 25 3.09 9.87 -49.74
CA GLU A 25 2.31 10.20 -48.53
C GLU A 25 0.85 9.74 -48.66
N ILE A 26 0.31 9.74 -49.88
CA ILE A 26 -1.09 9.38 -50.15
C ILE A 26 -1.30 7.89 -49.88
N GLN A 27 -0.40 7.03 -50.33
CA GLN A 27 -0.42 5.60 -50.06
C GLN A 27 -0.20 5.31 -48.56
N ALA A 28 0.73 6.01 -47.90
CA ALA A 28 0.92 5.88 -46.45
C ALA A 28 -0.35 6.21 -45.67
N ARG A 29 -1.05 7.30 -46.05
CA ARG A 29 -2.35 7.66 -45.44
C ARG A 29 -3.42 6.63 -45.74
N ALA A 30 -3.48 6.11 -46.96
CA ALA A 30 -4.45 5.08 -47.35
C ALA A 30 -4.24 3.79 -46.54
N GLU A 31 -2.99 3.35 -46.37
CA GLU A 31 -2.67 2.18 -45.55
C GLU A 31 -3.04 2.37 -44.07
N LEU A 32 -2.68 3.51 -43.48
CA LEU A 32 -3.02 3.81 -42.08
C LEU A 32 -4.53 3.93 -41.85
N ASN A 33 -5.25 4.53 -42.80
CA ASN A 33 -6.71 4.62 -42.75
C ASN A 33 -7.37 3.24 -42.93
N ASN A 34 -6.84 2.39 -43.82
CA ASN A 34 -7.30 1.01 -44.01
C ASN A 34 -7.13 0.16 -42.74
N LEU A 35 -6.10 0.45 -41.93
CA LEU A 35 -5.90 -0.15 -40.61
C LEU A 35 -6.84 0.42 -39.52
N GLY A 36 -7.70 1.38 -39.86
CA GLY A 36 -8.69 1.96 -38.95
C GLY A 36 -8.11 2.97 -37.97
N PHE A 37 -6.97 3.55 -38.29
CA PHE A 37 -6.32 4.59 -37.50
C PHE A 37 -6.73 6.00 -37.96
N SER A 38 -6.84 6.93 -37.01
CA SER A 38 -7.03 8.35 -37.29
C SER A 38 -5.68 9.07 -37.24
N ILE A 39 -5.22 9.60 -38.37
CA ILE A 39 -3.88 10.16 -38.52
C ILE A 39 -3.79 11.55 -37.88
N LEU A 40 -2.92 11.71 -36.88
CA LEU A 40 -2.66 12.98 -36.19
C LEU A 40 -1.46 13.73 -36.77
N ALA A 41 -0.41 12.99 -37.16
CA ALA A 41 0.79 13.54 -37.81
C ALA A 41 1.40 12.47 -38.71
N LEU A 42 1.94 12.89 -39.87
CA LEU A 42 2.65 12.04 -40.82
C LEU A 42 3.80 12.86 -41.40
N GLU A 43 5.03 12.37 -41.26
CA GLU A 43 6.24 13.07 -41.70
C GLU A 43 7.12 12.12 -42.54
N GLU A 44 7.45 12.55 -43.76
CA GLU A 44 8.39 11.83 -44.61
C GLU A 44 9.80 11.94 -44.01
N THR A 45 10.37 10.79 -43.63
CA THR A 45 11.74 10.78 -43.12
C THR A 45 12.68 10.66 -44.31
N GLN A 46 13.29 11.76 -44.72
CA GLN A 46 14.42 11.69 -45.65
C GLN A 46 15.50 10.83 -45.00
N GLN A 47 15.95 9.80 -45.71
CA GLN A 47 16.90 8.80 -45.25
C GLN A 47 18.31 9.40 -45.13
N SER A 48 18.47 10.42 -44.29
CA SER A 48 19.76 10.81 -43.76
C SER A 48 20.17 9.72 -42.77
N SER A 49 21.24 9.02 -43.10
CA SER A 49 21.87 7.95 -42.31
C SER A 49 22.48 8.45 -41.00
N THR A 50 21.76 9.27 -40.24
CA THR A 50 22.10 9.64 -38.87
C THR A 50 21.35 8.70 -37.93
N GLN A 51 21.99 7.54 -37.73
CA GLN A 51 21.86 6.78 -36.50
C GLN A 51 21.93 7.77 -35.34
N THR A 52 20.80 7.98 -34.66
CA THR A 52 20.76 8.64 -33.37
C THR A 52 21.38 7.67 -32.36
N THR A 53 22.71 7.70 -32.33
CA THR A 53 23.57 7.14 -31.29
C THR A 53 23.33 7.92 -30.00
N HIS A 54 22.23 7.62 -29.32
CA HIS A 54 22.34 7.46 -27.87
C HIS A 54 22.82 6.04 -27.64
N PRO A 55 24.11 5.80 -27.30
CA PRO A 55 24.60 4.48 -26.96
C PRO A 55 24.08 4.09 -25.58
N SER A 56 22.76 3.97 -25.41
CA SER A 56 22.25 3.01 -24.43
C SER A 56 22.66 1.66 -25.00
N LYS A 57 23.58 0.97 -24.31
CA LYS A 57 24.14 -0.34 -24.66
C LYS A 57 23.02 -1.40 -24.71
N ARG A 58 22.17 -1.35 -25.72
CA ARG A 58 21.06 -2.30 -25.94
C ARG A 58 21.64 -3.53 -26.60
N THR A 59 21.42 -4.67 -25.97
CA THR A 59 21.84 -5.96 -26.52
C THR A 59 20.83 -6.36 -27.60
N LYS A 60 21.32 -6.88 -28.72
CA LYS A 60 20.44 -7.42 -29.76
C LYS A 60 20.08 -8.86 -29.39
N PHE A 61 18.80 -9.19 -29.39
CA PHE A 61 18.29 -10.53 -29.13
C PHE A 61 17.70 -11.10 -30.42
N ALA A 62 18.12 -12.29 -30.82
CA ALA A 62 17.52 -13.04 -31.90
C ALA A 62 16.34 -13.87 -31.36
N PHE A 63 15.27 -14.00 -32.14
CA PHE A 63 14.06 -14.71 -31.74
C PHE A 63 13.52 -15.62 -32.85
N GLU A 64 12.82 -16.68 -32.42
CA GLU A 64 11.92 -17.48 -33.24
C GLU A 64 10.52 -17.35 -32.66
N ALA A 65 9.57 -16.86 -33.46
CA ALA A 65 8.21 -16.60 -33.04
C ALA A 65 7.19 -17.06 -34.08
N THR A 66 5.93 -17.10 -33.68
CA THR A 66 4.79 -17.35 -34.56
C THR A 66 3.91 -16.11 -34.59
N ASN A 67 3.58 -15.59 -35.78
CA ASN A 67 2.63 -14.49 -35.89
C ASN A 67 1.19 -14.96 -35.62
N GLN A 68 0.22 -14.03 -35.59
CA GLN A 68 -1.20 -14.38 -35.36
C GLN A 68 -1.77 -15.33 -36.42
N GLN A 69 -1.16 -15.37 -37.61
CA GLN A 69 -1.52 -16.25 -38.72
C GLN A 69 -0.86 -17.64 -38.64
N GLY A 70 -0.11 -17.94 -37.58
CA GLY A 70 0.54 -19.24 -37.42
C GLY A 70 1.86 -19.40 -38.21
N GLN A 71 2.34 -18.36 -38.89
CA GLN A 71 3.59 -18.41 -39.66
C GLN A 71 4.79 -18.18 -38.75
N LYS A 72 5.84 -18.97 -38.96
CA LYS A 72 7.11 -18.81 -38.24
C LYS A 72 7.87 -17.59 -38.76
N VAL A 73 8.26 -16.72 -37.85
CA VAL A 73 9.01 -15.50 -38.12
C VAL A 73 10.27 -15.51 -37.26
N THR A 74 11.41 -15.25 -37.89
CA THR A 74 12.71 -15.13 -37.21
C THR A 74 13.26 -13.73 -37.41
N GLY A 75 13.80 -13.13 -36.36
CA GLY A 75 14.33 -11.77 -36.45
C GLY A 75 15.21 -11.41 -35.26
N THR A 76 15.60 -10.14 -35.19
CA THR A 76 16.35 -9.60 -34.04
C THR A 76 15.65 -8.37 -33.48
N ILE A 77 15.57 -8.25 -32.15
CA ILE A 77 15.02 -7.09 -31.45
C ILE A 77 16.05 -6.51 -30.47
N PRO A 78 16.21 -5.19 -30.38
CA PRO A 78 17.03 -4.57 -29.35
C PRO A 78 16.30 -4.51 -28.00
N GLY A 79 16.95 -4.96 -26.93
CA GLY A 79 16.45 -4.90 -25.55
C GLY A 79 17.56 -4.57 -24.56
N GLU A 80 17.18 -4.04 -23.39
CA GLU A 80 18.15 -3.88 -22.28
C GLU A 80 18.44 -5.22 -21.61
N ASP A 81 17.42 -6.07 -21.49
CA ASP A 81 17.49 -7.44 -21.02
C ASP A 81 16.57 -8.35 -21.86
N GLU A 82 16.69 -9.66 -21.64
CA GLU A 82 15.93 -10.70 -22.36
C GLU A 82 14.42 -10.55 -22.12
N TYR A 83 14.02 -10.17 -20.91
CA TYR A 83 12.62 -10.00 -20.54
C TYR A 83 11.96 -8.81 -21.24
N LYS A 84 12.62 -7.65 -21.32
CA LYS A 84 12.14 -6.47 -22.04
C LYS A 84 12.07 -6.72 -23.53
N ALA A 85 13.02 -7.45 -24.10
CA ALA A 85 12.94 -7.90 -25.49
C ALA A 85 11.69 -8.77 -25.71
N TYR A 86 11.44 -9.75 -24.83
CA TYR A 86 10.25 -10.59 -24.84
C TYR A 86 8.95 -9.77 -24.70
N LYS A 87 8.88 -8.87 -23.72
CA LYS A 87 7.73 -7.99 -23.46
C LYS A 87 7.39 -7.14 -24.69
N ARG A 88 8.40 -6.54 -25.33
CA ARG A 88 8.20 -5.76 -26.56
C ARG A 88 7.67 -6.62 -27.71
N LEU A 89 8.21 -7.83 -27.91
CA LEU A 89 7.72 -8.74 -28.95
C LEU A 89 6.25 -9.15 -28.72
N MET A 90 5.84 -9.35 -27.47
CA MET A 90 4.46 -9.66 -27.11
C MET A 90 3.52 -8.45 -27.24
N GLU A 91 3.92 -7.27 -26.75
CA GLU A 91 3.03 -6.08 -26.65
C GLU A 91 3.02 -5.24 -27.93
N GLU A 92 4.18 -4.96 -28.53
CA GLU A 92 4.30 -4.09 -29.70
C GLU A 92 3.96 -4.86 -30.99
N TYR A 93 4.37 -6.13 -31.08
CA TYR A 93 4.27 -6.93 -32.30
C TYR A 93 3.25 -8.07 -32.23
N SER A 94 2.68 -8.35 -31.05
CA SER A 94 1.68 -9.42 -30.85
C SER A 94 2.15 -10.80 -31.34
N LEU A 95 3.45 -11.09 -31.20
CA LEU A 95 4.06 -12.34 -31.63
C LEU A 95 4.06 -13.38 -30.51
N ILE A 96 3.82 -14.66 -30.85
CA ILE A 96 3.93 -15.78 -29.91
C ILE A 96 5.38 -16.29 -29.95
N ILE A 97 6.18 -15.94 -28.96
CA ILE A 97 7.61 -16.26 -28.95
C ILE A 97 7.81 -17.72 -28.55
N GLN A 98 8.62 -18.45 -29.31
CA GLN A 98 9.02 -19.83 -28.98
C GLN A 98 10.39 -19.81 -28.29
N ASN A 99 11.33 -19.08 -28.88
CA ASN A 99 12.72 -19.02 -28.42
C ASN A 99 13.26 -17.58 -28.53
N LEU A 100 14.14 -17.20 -27.59
CA LEU A 100 14.80 -15.90 -27.53
C LEU A 100 16.23 -16.08 -26.99
N TRP A 101 17.23 -15.46 -27.61
CA TRP A 101 18.63 -15.52 -27.18
C TRP A 101 19.42 -14.30 -27.64
N LYS A 102 20.64 -14.08 -27.13
CA LYS A 102 21.50 -12.97 -27.57
C LYS A 102 22.03 -13.22 -28.99
N ALA A 103 22.02 -12.20 -29.85
CA ALA A 103 22.42 -12.35 -31.25
C ALA A 103 23.89 -12.78 -31.45
N ASP A 104 24.76 -12.53 -30.46
CA ASP A 104 26.17 -12.90 -30.41
C ASP A 104 26.45 -14.17 -29.58
N ALA A 105 25.42 -14.95 -29.24
CA ALA A 105 25.56 -16.19 -28.49
C ALA A 105 26.32 -17.28 -29.27
N THR A 106 27.12 -18.09 -28.58
CA THR A 106 27.78 -19.28 -29.15
C THR A 106 26.74 -20.34 -29.56
N LEU A 107 27.10 -21.23 -30.49
CA LEU A 107 26.20 -22.29 -30.97
C LEU A 107 25.61 -23.14 -29.82
N GLU A 108 26.42 -23.48 -28.83
CA GLU A 108 25.99 -24.21 -27.64
C GLU A 108 24.98 -23.42 -26.79
N ALA A 109 25.16 -22.09 -26.67
CA ALA A 109 24.23 -21.24 -25.94
C ALA A 109 22.89 -21.09 -26.69
N ILE A 110 22.90 -21.10 -28.03
CA ILE A 110 21.70 -21.07 -28.87
C ILE A 110 20.90 -22.36 -28.70
N GLU A 111 21.56 -23.52 -28.74
CA GLU A 111 20.91 -24.82 -28.56
C GLU A 111 20.29 -24.96 -27.17
N ASN A 112 21.02 -24.55 -26.13
CA ASN A 112 20.50 -24.49 -24.76
C ASN A 112 19.31 -23.55 -24.60
N ALA A 113 19.31 -22.40 -25.28
CA ALA A 113 18.18 -21.47 -25.27
C ALA A 113 16.94 -22.06 -25.98
N LYS A 114 17.14 -22.79 -27.08
CA LYS A 114 16.07 -23.50 -27.79
C LYS A 114 15.44 -24.62 -26.98
N ILE A 115 16.25 -25.36 -26.19
CA ILE A 115 15.75 -26.40 -25.28
C ILE A 115 14.98 -25.78 -24.12
N ARG A 116 15.49 -24.68 -23.55
CA ARG A 116 14.86 -23.98 -22.43
C ARG A 116 13.55 -23.29 -22.83
N GLY A 117 13.49 -22.77 -24.05
CA GLY A 117 12.39 -21.94 -24.55
C GLY A 117 12.16 -20.68 -23.71
N VAL A 118 11.00 -20.04 -23.91
CA VAL A 118 10.63 -18.79 -23.21
C VAL A 118 9.70 -18.97 -22.01
N ARG A 119 9.50 -20.20 -21.52
CA ARG A 119 8.52 -20.48 -20.45
C ARG A 119 8.72 -19.62 -19.21
N HIS A 120 9.97 -19.44 -18.79
CA HIS A 120 10.31 -18.62 -17.63
C HIS A 120 9.98 -17.12 -17.84
N LEU A 121 10.15 -16.60 -19.05
CA LEU A 121 9.79 -15.20 -19.38
C LEU A 121 8.27 -15.04 -19.47
N GLN A 122 7.57 -16.06 -19.96
CA GLN A 122 6.12 -16.10 -20.00
C GLN A 122 5.51 -16.12 -18.59
N GLU A 123 6.09 -16.87 -17.65
CA GLU A 123 5.70 -16.85 -16.23
C GLU A 123 5.86 -15.44 -15.63
N ILE A 124 7.02 -14.80 -15.82
CA ILE A 124 7.28 -13.43 -15.34
C ILE A 124 6.30 -12.42 -15.97
N TYR A 125 6.04 -12.53 -17.28
CA TYR A 125 5.10 -11.65 -18.00
C TYR A 125 3.66 -11.80 -17.51
N ASN A 126 3.22 -13.03 -17.28
CA ASN A 126 1.90 -13.32 -16.75
C ASN A 126 1.74 -12.83 -15.31
N GLU A 127 2.79 -12.91 -14.49
CA GLU A 127 2.80 -12.35 -13.14
C GLU A 127 2.67 -10.81 -13.16
N GLU A 128 3.42 -10.13 -14.02
CA GLU A 128 3.37 -8.67 -14.14
C GLU A 128 2.00 -8.19 -14.65
N THR A 129 1.51 -8.76 -15.75
CA THR A 129 0.19 -8.40 -16.33
C THR A 129 -0.99 -8.76 -15.42
N SER A 130 -0.91 -9.86 -14.67
CA SER A 130 -1.93 -10.21 -13.67
C SER A 130 -1.92 -9.22 -12.50
N SER A 131 -0.74 -8.75 -12.09
CA SER A 131 -0.61 -7.77 -11.02
C SER A 131 -1.14 -6.39 -11.40
N GLU A 132 -0.98 -5.97 -12.66
CA GLU A 132 -1.51 -4.71 -13.18
C GLU A 132 -3.04 -4.74 -13.28
N LYS A 133 -3.63 -5.82 -13.82
CA LYS A 133 -5.10 -6.01 -13.88
C LYS A 133 -5.76 -6.05 -12.50
N GLU A 134 -5.08 -6.62 -11.50
CA GLU A 134 -5.54 -6.62 -10.10
C GLU A 134 -5.48 -5.23 -9.46
N ILE A 135 -4.47 -4.42 -9.80
CA ILE A 135 -4.38 -3.03 -9.32
C ILE A 135 -5.47 -2.17 -9.94
N GLU A 136 -5.78 -2.37 -11.23
CA GLU A 136 -6.89 -1.68 -11.89
C GLU A 136 -8.26 -2.06 -11.31
N THR A 137 -8.51 -3.34 -11.02
CA THR A 137 -9.76 -3.79 -10.38
C THR A 137 -9.89 -3.32 -8.93
N LEU A 138 -8.79 -3.20 -8.17
CA LEU A 138 -8.84 -2.59 -6.83
C LEU A 138 -9.12 -1.09 -6.90
N LYS A 139 -8.51 -0.38 -7.86
CA LYS A 139 -8.81 1.03 -8.10
C LYS A 139 -10.27 1.24 -8.52
N SER A 140 -10.83 0.36 -9.35
CA SER A 140 -12.24 0.45 -9.76
C SER A 140 -13.19 0.22 -8.59
N GLN A 141 -12.91 -0.76 -7.72
CA GLN A 141 -13.72 -1.00 -6.52
C GLN A 141 -13.68 0.17 -5.51
N ASP A 142 -12.52 0.81 -5.35
CA ASP A 142 -12.41 1.99 -4.47
C ASP A 142 -13.14 3.21 -5.06
N LEU A 143 -13.14 3.37 -6.39
CA LEU A 143 -13.92 4.39 -7.08
C LEU A 143 -15.42 4.13 -6.92
N GLU A 144 -15.88 2.90 -7.13
CA GLU A 144 -17.29 2.52 -7.00
C GLU A 144 -17.81 2.74 -5.57
N LYS A 145 -17.02 2.38 -4.54
CA LYS A 145 -17.37 2.68 -3.13
C LYS A 145 -17.51 4.18 -2.87
N LYS A 146 -16.63 4.98 -3.48
CA LYS A 146 -16.67 6.44 -3.35
C LYS A 146 -17.91 7.01 -4.04
N GLU A 147 -18.26 6.51 -5.21
CA GLU A 147 -19.50 6.88 -5.92
C GLU A 147 -20.73 6.57 -5.07
N ILE A 148 -20.88 5.32 -4.60
CA ILE A 148 -22.00 4.89 -3.75
C ILE A 148 -22.11 5.78 -2.50
N GLN A 149 -20.98 6.09 -1.85
CA GLN A 149 -20.95 6.93 -0.66
C GLN A 149 -21.43 8.37 -0.95
N VAL A 150 -20.95 8.99 -2.04
CA VAL A 150 -21.35 10.36 -2.42
C VAL A 150 -22.83 10.39 -2.78
N HIS A 151 -23.32 9.44 -3.59
CA HIS A 151 -24.74 9.35 -3.94
C HIS A 151 -25.62 9.21 -2.70
N THR A 152 -25.27 8.33 -1.77
CA THR A 152 -26.02 8.13 -0.52
C THR A 152 -26.11 9.41 0.32
N GLN A 153 -25.00 10.16 0.42
CA GLN A 153 -24.99 11.42 1.17
C GLN A 153 -25.82 12.50 0.48
N VAL A 154 -25.75 12.58 -0.86
CA VAL A 154 -26.54 13.54 -1.64
C VAL A 154 -28.04 13.24 -1.51
N GLU A 155 -28.45 11.97 -1.53
CA GLU A 155 -29.84 11.59 -1.29
C GLU A 155 -30.32 11.96 0.12
N LEU A 156 -29.47 11.75 1.12
CA LEU A 156 -29.76 12.16 2.50
C LEU A 156 -29.90 13.68 2.61
N VAL A 157 -29.06 14.46 1.91
CA VAL A 157 -29.18 15.92 1.82
C VAL A 157 -30.50 16.32 1.15
N ILE A 158 -30.84 15.72 0.00
CA ILE A 158 -32.11 15.99 -0.70
C ILE A 158 -33.31 15.75 0.22
N LYS A 159 -33.33 14.61 0.92
CA LYS A 159 -34.38 14.26 1.87
C LYS A 159 -34.47 15.26 3.01
N LYS A 160 -33.35 15.54 3.69
CA LYS A 160 -33.30 16.50 4.81
C LYS A 160 -33.67 17.93 4.39
N VAL A 161 -33.32 18.36 3.18
CA VAL A 161 -33.71 19.68 2.65
C VAL A 161 -35.22 19.71 2.38
N SER A 162 -35.79 18.64 1.84
CA SER A 162 -37.24 18.52 1.62
C SER A 162 -38.00 18.59 2.96
N ASP A 163 -37.55 17.84 3.97
CA ASP A 163 -38.13 17.87 5.32
C ASP A 163 -38.03 19.27 5.95
N LEU A 164 -36.91 19.96 5.72
CA LEU A 164 -36.67 21.33 6.20
C LEU A 164 -37.63 22.32 5.53
N LEU A 165 -37.87 22.20 4.22
CA LEU A 165 -38.81 23.06 3.51
C LEU A 165 -40.24 22.92 4.05
N VAL A 166 -40.66 21.71 4.40
CA VAL A 166 -41.96 21.45 5.04
C VAL A 166 -42.00 22.06 6.43
N GLU A 167 -40.99 21.81 7.27
CA GLU A 167 -40.94 22.35 8.65
C GLU A 167 -40.91 23.89 8.68
N TYR A 168 -40.28 24.50 7.68
CA TYR A 168 -40.09 25.96 7.61
C TYR A 168 -41.02 26.68 6.64
N GLU A 169 -42.05 26.00 6.12
CA GLU A 169 -42.92 26.48 5.04
C GLU A 169 -43.50 27.88 5.30
N LYS A 170 -44.02 28.12 6.51
CA LYS A 170 -44.67 29.39 6.87
C LYS A 170 -43.67 30.51 7.19
N ILE A 171 -42.39 30.19 7.32
CA ILE A 171 -41.37 31.11 7.85
C ILE A 171 -40.45 31.61 6.74
N ILE A 172 -40.12 30.74 5.78
CA ILE A 172 -39.32 31.10 4.60
C ILE A 172 -40.19 31.89 3.62
N GLU A 173 -39.63 32.95 3.05
CA GLU A 173 -40.32 33.75 2.03
C GLU A 173 -40.64 32.90 0.79
N PRO A 174 -41.82 33.08 0.16
CA PRO A 174 -42.21 32.30 -1.02
C PRO A 174 -41.16 32.32 -2.13
N ASP A 175 -40.54 33.48 -2.38
CA ASP A 175 -39.51 33.63 -3.41
C ASP A 175 -38.23 32.85 -3.09
N LYS A 176 -37.84 32.82 -1.81
CA LYS A 176 -36.68 32.06 -1.34
C LYS A 176 -36.98 30.56 -1.36
N LYS A 177 -38.20 30.15 -1.02
CA LYS A 177 -38.67 28.77 -1.12
C LYS A 177 -38.57 28.27 -2.57
N LYS A 178 -39.10 29.02 -3.53
CA LYS A 178 -38.99 28.71 -4.98
C LYS A 178 -37.54 28.56 -5.45
N GLU A 179 -36.64 29.42 -4.99
CA GLU A 179 -35.21 29.32 -5.34
C GLU A 179 -34.54 28.08 -4.71
N ILE A 180 -34.90 27.69 -3.48
CA ILE A 180 -34.44 26.43 -2.87
C ILE A 180 -34.98 25.23 -3.67
N GLU A 181 -36.27 25.24 -4.03
CA GLU A 181 -36.90 24.19 -4.84
C GLU A 181 -36.24 24.06 -6.21
N LYS A 182 -35.92 25.18 -6.88
CA LYS A 182 -35.18 25.19 -8.15
C LYS A 182 -33.79 24.55 -8.02
N ARG A 183 -33.06 24.85 -6.95
CA ARG A 183 -31.74 24.26 -6.68
C ARG A 183 -31.83 22.79 -6.27
N LEU A 184 -32.88 22.41 -5.54
CA LEU A 184 -33.18 21.03 -5.17
C LEU A 184 -33.52 20.19 -6.42
N ASP A 185 -34.34 20.72 -7.33
CA ASP A 185 -34.65 20.09 -8.61
C ASP A 185 -33.41 19.93 -9.47
N LYS A 186 -32.55 20.96 -9.54
CA LYS A 186 -31.23 20.83 -10.19
C LYS A 186 -30.43 19.67 -9.57
N LEU A 187 -30.37 19.57 -8.24
CA LEU A 187 -29.63 18.51 -7.55
C LEU A 187 -30.25 17.12 -7.83
N LEU A 188 -31.58 17.00 -7.85
CA LEU A 188 -32.31 15.78 -8.21
C LEU A 188 -31.99 15.31 -9.63
N ARG A 189 -31.90 16.22 -10.60
CA ARG A 189 -31.55 15.90 -11.99
C ARG A 189 -30.13 15.37 -12.14
N ILE A 190 -29.18 15.92 -11.38
CA ILE A 190 -27.76 15.58 -11.50
C ILE A 190 -27.30 14.52 -10.50
N LYS A 191 -28.18 14.05 -9.60
CA LYS A 191 -27.79 13.19 -8.48
C LYS A 191 -27.13 11.87 -8.91
N ASN A 192 -27.37 11.41 -10.15
CA ASN A 192 -26.81 10.19 -10.73
C ASN A 192 -25.65 10.46 -11.72
N SER A 193 -25.12 11.70 -11.77
CA SER A 193 -23.99 12.05 -12.64
C SER A 193 -22.70 11.35 -12.19
N THR A 194 -21.84 10.99 -13.15
CA THR A 194 -20.50 10.45 -12.88
C THR A 194 -19.54 11.52 -12.34
N ASN A 195 -19.87 12.81 -12.50
CA ASN A 195 -19.06 13.90 -11.97
C ASN A 195 -19.37 14.18 -10.50
N LEU A 196 -18.77 13.37 -9.60
CA LEU A 196 -18.97 13.46 -8.15
C LEU A 196 -18.66 14.86 -7.58
N ASN A 197 -17.66 15.55 -8.13
CA ASN A 197 -17.29 16.90 -7.68
C ASN A 197 -18.38 17.91 -8.02
N TYR A 198 -18.99 17.80 -9.20
CA TYR A 198 -20.08 18.68 -9.61
C TYR A 198 -21.35 18.45 -8.76
N ILE A 199 -21.67 17.20 -8.45
CA ILE A 199 -22.81 16.89 -7.57
C ILE A 199 -22.57 17.46 -6.17
N THR A 200 -21.37 17.22 -5.62
CA THR A 200 -21.02 17.66 -4.27
C THR A 200 -21.05 19.18 -4.17
N SER A 201 -20.41 19.91 -5.11
CA SER A 201 -20.44 21.37 -5.12
C SER A 201 -21.85 21.94 -5.28
N THR A 202 -22.70 21.31 -6.11
CA THR A 202 -24.10 21.73 -6.24
C THR A 202 -24.89 21.52 -4.94
N ALA A 203 -24.65 20.42 -4.22
CA ALA A 203 -25.25 20.17 -2.91
C ALA A 203 -24.72 21.16 -1.84
N GLU A 204 -23.43 21.49 -1.86
CA GLU A 204 -22.85 22.52 -0.99
C GLU A 204 -23.46 23.90 -1.25
N ASP A 205 -23.59 24.30 -2.52
CA ASP A 205 -24.18 25.57 -2.92
C ASP A 205 -25.64 25.70 -2.46
N LEU A 206 -26.41 24.60 -2.53
CA LEU A 206 -27.77 24.53 -1.99
C LEU A 206 -27.76 24.74 -0.47
N LEU A 207 -26.92 24.02 0.26
CA LEU A 207 -26.84 24.11 1.71
C LEU A 207 -26.37 25.50 2.17
N ILE A 208 -25.38 26.09 1.52
CA ILE A 208 -24.91 27.46 1.78
C ILE A 208 -26.03 28.48 1.52
N PHE A 209 -26.83 28.28 0.47
CA PHE A 209 -27.97 29.15 0.18
C PHE A 209 -29.05 29.06 1.27
N ILE A 210 -29.30 27.86 1.81
CA ILE A 210 -30.22 27.67 2.95
C ILE A 210 -29.64 28.30 4.22
N GLU A 211 -28.33 28.16 4.51
CA GLU A 211 -27.69 28.82 5.65
C GLU A 211 -27.86 30.35 5.57
N LYS A 212 -27.77 30.94 4.37
CA LYS A 212 -27.98 32.39 4.18
C LYS A 212 -29.39 32.87 4.55
N GLN A 213 -30.41 32.00 4.51
CA GLN A 213 -31.76 32.32 4.98
C GLN A 213 -31.84 32.50 6.51
N GLU A 214 -30.76 32.22 7.26
CA GLU A 214 -30.69 32.54 8.68
C GLU A 214 -30.85 34.03 8.97
N LYS A 215 -30.52 34.91 8.00
CA LYS A 215 -30.62 36.37 8.14
C LYS A 215 -32.08 36.83 8.24
N SER A 216 -32.96 36.35 7.37
CA SER A 216 -34.39 36.69 7.42
C SER A 216 -35.05 36.16 8.68
N LEU A 217 -34.63 34.99 9.18
CA LEU A 217 -35.08 34.46 10.47
C LEU A 217 -34.65 35.36 11.65
N LYS A 218 -33.46 35.95 11.59
CA LYS A 218 -32.95 36.89 12.61
C LYS A 218 -33.78 38.17 12.62
N GLU A 219 -34.05 38.74 11.45
CA GLU A 219 -34.83 39.98 11.29
C GLU A 219 -36.26 39.85 11.81
N ARG A 220 -36.86 38.66 11.66
CA ARG A 220 -38.21 38.33 12.16
C ARG A 220 -38.26 37.90 13.63
N GLY A 221 -37.13 37.90 14.35
CA GLY A 221 -37.06 37.53 15.77
C GLY A 221 -37.13 36.02 16.07
N TYR A 222 -37.05 35.14 15.06
CA TYR A 222 -37.13 33.69 15.23
C TYR A 222 -35.77 33.04 15.60
N MET A 223 -35.19 33.45 16.72
CA MET A 223 -33.82 33.08 17.12
C MET A 223 -33.63 31.57 17.37
N ASP A 224 -34.63 30.89 17.92
CA ASP A 224 -34.57 29.44 18.16
C ASP A 224 -34.56 28.65 16.84
N LYS A 225 -35.52 28.97 15.95
CA LYS A 225 -35.63 28.38 14.61
C LYS A 225 -34.40 28.66 13.74
N ARG A 226 -33.81 29.84 13.86
CA ARG A 226 -32.53 30.22 13.23
C ARG A 226 -31.39 29.30 13.69
N THR A 227 -31.25 29.11 15.00
CA THR A 227 -30.20 28.27 15.58
C THR A 227 -30.35 26.83 15.12
N LYS A 228 -31.59 26.29 15.14
CA LYS A 228 -31.92 24.94 14.68
C LYS A 228 -31.63 24.76 13.18
N LEU A 229 -31.99 25.74 12.36
CA LEU A 229 -31.72 25.74 10.91
C LEU A 229 -30.21 25.66 10.65
N LYS A 230 -29.46 26.58 11.27
CA LYS A 230 -28.01 26.67 11.11
C LYS A 230 -27.31 25.37 11.51
N LEU A 231 -27.70 24.79 12.63
CA LEU A 231 -27.09 23.55 13.14
C LEU A 231 -27.35 22.38 12.19
N ARG A 232 -28.59 22.22 11.70
CA ARG A 232 -28.92 21.17 10.72
C ARG A 232 -28.18 21.34 9.40
N VAL A 233 -28.09 22.57 8.88
CA VAL A 233 -27.38 22.85 7.62
C VAL A 233 -25.89 22.55 7.76
N ARG A 234 -25.28 22.90 8.89
CA ARG A 234 -23.87 22.58 9.16
C ARG A 234 -23.61 21.11 9.35
N GLU A 235 -24.53 20.39 9.99
CA GLU A 235 -24.45 18.93 10.09
C GLU A 235 -24.46 18.28 8.69
N MET A 236 -25.32 18.76 7.80
CA MET A 236 -25.37 18.30 6.39
C MET A 236 -24.09 18.66 5.63
N LEU A 237 -23.59 19.89 5.74
CA LEU A 237 -22.33 20.31 5.11
C LEU A 237 -21.15 19.48 5.62
N HIS A 238 -21.12 19.14 6.92
CA HIS A 238 -20.09 18.29 7.50
C HIS A 238 -20.17 16.85 6.98
N GLY A 239 -21.37 16.28 6.90
CA GLY A 239 -21.60 14.94 6.33
C GLY A 239 -21.13 14.85 4.87
N LEU A 240 -21.48 15.86 4.08
CA LEU A 240 -21.08 15.97 2.68
C LEU A 240 -19.55 16.09 2.52
N ASN A 241 -18.91 16.98 3.30
CA ASN A 241 -17.45 17.16 3.27
C ASN A 241 -16.64 15.97 3.79
N LYS A 242 -17.22 15.14 4.67
CA LYS A 242 -16.59 13.91 5.16
C LYS A 242 -16.43 12.87 4.03
N SER A 243 -17.31 12.90 3.02
CA SER A 243 -17.27 11.99 1.87
C SER A 243 -16.22 12.39 0.81
N THR A 244 -15.95 13.68 0.67
CA THR A 244 -14.96 14.20 -0.30
C THR A 244 -13.55 14.24 0.23
N LYS A 245 -13.38 14.43 1.56
CA LYS A 245 -12.09 14.44 2.25
C LYS A 245 -11.90 13.21 3.14
N THR A 246 -12.00 12.02 2.56
CA THR A 246 -11.38 10.84 3.16
C THR A 246 -9.87 10.95 2.97
N SER A 247 -9.22 11.82 3.76
CA SER A 247 -7.81 11.63 4.05
C SER A 247 -7.73 10.31 4.81
N THR A 248 -7.44 9.22 4.10
CA THR A 248 -7.11 7.94 4.72
C THR A 248 -6.10 8.23 5.82
N SER A 249 -6.49 7.97 7.07
CA SER A 249 -5.57 8.15 8.18
C SER A 249 -4.30 7.35 7.90
N LEU A 250 -3.13 7.81 8.36
CA LEU A 250 -1.87 7.07 8.17
C LEU A 250 -2.01 5.58 8.58
N SER A 251 -2.81 5.31 9.62
CA SER A 251 -3.19 3.95 10.02
C SER A 251 -3.95 3.17 8.95
N GLU A 252 -4.93 3.77 8.28
CA GLU A 252 -5.70 3.13 7.20
C GLU A 252 -4.85 2.91 5.95
N ASP A 253 -3.95 3.85 5.60
CA ASP A 253 -3.01 3.66 4.49
C ASP A 253 -1.98 2.56 4.78
N ILE A 254 -1.44 2.50 6.01
CA ILE A 254 -0.53 1.42 6.43
C ILE A 254 -1.25 0.07 6.39
N VAL A 255 -2.46 -0.02 6.93
CA VAL A 255 -3.27 -1.25 6.89
C VAL A 255 -3.58 -1.67 5.45
N GLY A 256 -3.94 -0.71 4.58
CA GLY A 256 -4.20 -0.96 3.16
C GLY A 256 -2.96 -1.42 2.39
N LYS A 257 -1.78 -0.83 2.67
CA LYS A 257 -0.49 -1.30 2.12
C LYS A 257 -0.16 -2.72 2.56
N ILE A 258 -0.35 -3.04 3.84
CA ILE A 258 -0.17 -4.39 4.37
C ILE A 258 -1.10 -5.38 3.68
N GLN A 259 -2.39 -5.06 3.55
CA GLN A 259 -3.35 -5.92 2.88
C GLN A 259 -3.00 -6.17 1.41
N ARG A 260 -2.56 -5.12 0.68
CA ARG A 260 -2.09 -5.26 -0.71
C ARG A 260 -0.88 -6.18 -0.81
N TRP A 261 0.09 -6.05 0.10
CA TRP A 261 1.25 -6.94 0.15
C TRP A 261 0.83 -8.39 0.44
N GLN A 262 0.00 -8.62 1.46
CA GLN A 262 -0.49 -9.95 1.84
C GLN A 262 -1.23 -10.62 0.67
N HIS A 263 -2.08 -9.86 -0.03
CA HIS A 263 -2.81 -10.36 -1.18
C HIS A 263 -1.88 -10.80 -2.32
N ARG A 264 -0.88 -9.98 -2.64
CA ARG A 264 0.09 -10.26 -3.72
C ARG A 264 0.95 -11.50 -3.44
N HIS A 265 1.36 -11.70 -2.19
CA HIS A 265 2.38 -12.70 -1.87
C HIS A 265 1.85 -14.01 -1.26
N ILE A 266 0.59 -14.06 -0.81
CA ILE A 266 0.05 -15.23 -0.10
C ILE A 266 -0.99 -16.00 -0.93
N LYS A 267 -1.76 -15.33 -1.81
CA LYS A 267 -2.90 -15.98 -2.47
C LYS A 267 -2.58 -16.88 -3.67
N LYS A 268 -1.35 -16.84 -4.21
CA LYS A 268 -1.04 -17.49 -5.50
C LYS A 268 -0.02 -18.64 -5.44
N THR A 269 0.53 -18.96 -4.28
CA THR A 269 1.54 -20.03 -4.15
C THR A 269 1.02 -21.15 -3.24
N THR A 270 0.92 -22.38 -3.78
CA THR A 270 0.59 -23.60 -3.01
C THR A 270 1.65 -23.95 -1.96
N LYS A 271 2.83 -23.33 -2.04
CA LYS A 271 3.86 -23.30 -0.99
C LYS A 271 4.39 -21.88 -0.86
N THR A 272 3.95 -21.16 0.17
CA THR A 272 4.52 -19.87 0.52
C THR A 272 5.97 -20.06 0.99
N PRO A 273 6.96 -19.37 0.40
CA PRO A 273 8.34 -19.44 0.87
C PRO A 273 8.43 -19.11 2.37
N TYR A 274 9.28 -19.81 3.13
CA TYR A 274 9.42 -19.62 4.59
C TYR A 274 9.57 -18.14 5.00
N PHE A 275 10.36 -17.37 4.26
CA PHE A 275 10.53 -15.93 4.48
C PHE A 275 9.23 -15.13 4.31
N THR A 276 8.38 -15.48 3.34
CA THR A 276 7.07 -14.80 3.15
C THR A 276 6.12 -15.09 4.30
N ALA A 277 6.18 -16.29 4.89
CA ALA A 277 5.40 -16.63 6.08
C ALA A 277 5.83 -15.80 7.30
N ILE A 278 7.15 -15.61 7.49
CA ILE A 278 7.69 -14.74 8.56
C ILE A 278 7.24 -13.29 8.38
N ILE A 279 7.44 -12.73 7.17
CA ILE A 279 7.06 -11.34 6.88
C ILE A 279 5.55 -11.15 7.05
N ASN A 280 4.74 -12.12 6.60
CA ASN A 280 3.30 -12.07 6.81
C ASN A 280 2.92 -12.03 8.29
N ASN A 281 3.56 -12.84 9.13
CA ASN A 281 3.28 -12.87 10.56
C ASN A 281 3.60 -11.50 11.22
N ILE A 282 4.73 -10.89 10.85
CA ILE A 282 5.12 -9.54 11.28
C ILE A 282 4.09 -8.50 10.81
N LEU A 283 3.74 -8.50 9.53
CA LEU A 283 2.80 -7.54 8.96
C LEU A 283 1.39 -7.70 9.53
N THR A 284 0.97 -8.92 9.88
CA THR A 284 -0.32 -9.17 10.54
C THR A 284 -0.33 -8.57 11.94
N GLN A 285 0.74 -8.73 12.72
CA GLN A 285 0.88 -8.07 14.02
C GLN A 285 0.87 -6.54 13.91
N ILE A 286 1.55 -5.99 12.91
CA ILE A 286 1.54 -4.55 12.63
C ILE A 286 0.12 -4.09 12.25
N LYS A 287 -0.58 -4.82 11.39
CA LYS A 287 -1.96 -4.53 10.99
C LYS A 287 -2.90 -4.49 12.18
N GLU A 288 -2.84 -5.48 13.07
CA GLU A 288 -3.65 -5.51 14.30
C GLU A 288 -3.31 -4.39 15.28
N TRP A 289 -2.07 -3.91 15.25
CA TRP A 289 -1.65 -2.77 16.05
C TRP A 289 -2.21 -1.44 15.52
N PHE A 290 -2.26 -1.26 14.19
CA PHE A 290 -2.79 -0.06 13.54
C PHE A 290 -4.31 -0.08 13.32
N GLN A 291 -4.96 -1.24 13.36
CA GLN A 291 -6.41 -1.34 13.32
C GLN A 291 -7.02 -0.77 14.61
N THR A 292 -7.53 0.46 14.52
CA THR A 292 -8.40 1.02 15.55
C THR A 292 -9.75 0.32 15.48
N PRO A 293 -10.23 -0.35 16.54
CA PRO A 293 -11.52 -1.00 16.53
C PRO A 293 -12.64 0.00 16.24
N ASP A 294 -13.65 -0.39 15.47
CA ASP A 294 -14.72 0.50 15.01
C ASP A 294 -15.44 1.20 16.19
N ALA A 295 -15.58 0.50 17.31
CA ALA A 295 -16.12 1.07 18.55
C ALA A 295 -15.31 2.28 19.05
N VAL A 296 -13.96 2.24 18.95
CA VAL A 296 -13.09 3.36 19.36
C VAL A 296 -13.19 4.50 18.35
N LYS A 297 -13.30 4.19 17.05
CA LYS A 297 -13.46 5.19 15.98
C LYS A 297 -14.77 5.96 16.16
N ALA A 298 -15.89 5.25 16.38
CA ALA A 298 -17.20 5.85 16.62
C ALA A 298 -17.20 6.79 17.83
N ILE A 299 -16.63 6.38 18.97
CA ILE A 299 -16.57 7.23 20.17
C ILE A 299 -15.69 8.48 19.95
N ASN A 300 -14.57 8.34 19.23
CA ASN A 300 -13.72 9.50 18.88
C ASN A 300 -14.46 10.50 17.98
N GLU A 301 -15.23 10.02 17.01
CA GLU A 301 -16.05 10.89 16.14
C GLU A 301 -17.15 11.61 16.92
N GLN A 302 -17.81 10.93 17.87
CA GLN A 302 -18.76 11.57 18.79
C GLN A 302 -18.08 12.68 19.61
N ILE A 303 -16.90 12.41 20.19
CA ILE A 303 -16.14 13.42 20.94
C ILE A 303 -15.78 14.64 20.07
N LYS A 304 -15.36 14.41 18.81
CA LYS A 304 -15.07 15.49 17.85
C LYS A 304 -16.32 16.33 17.55
N THR A 305 -17.47 15.68 17.39
CA THR A 305 -18.76 16.35 17.19
C THR A 305 -19.10 17.22 18.39
N TYR A 306 -18.99 16.69 19.62
CA TYR A 306 -19.23 17.47 20.84
C TYR A 306 -18.27 18.66 20.99
N ASN A 307 -16.98 18.50 20.65
CA ASN A 307 -16.02 19.61 20.66
C ASN A 307 -16.45 20.73 19.70
N THR A 308 -16.89 20.34 18.50
CA THR A 308 -17.35 21.29 17.48
C THR A 308 -18.59 22.04 17.98
N GLN A 309 -19.57 21.33 18.52
CA GLN A 309 -20.78 21.93 19.10
C GLN A 309 -20.44 22.89 20.26
N ILE A 310 -19.53 22.51 21.18
CA ILE A 310 -19.09 23.39 22.27
C ILE A 310 -18.50 24.69 21.72
N ILE A 311 -17.64 24.62 20.71
CA ILE A 311 -17.06 25.81 20.08
C ILE A 311 -18.14 26.67 19.45
N GLU A 312 -19.13 26.07 18.79
CA GLU A 312 -20.23 26.79 18.15
C GLU A 312 -21.13 27.50 19.17
N TYR A 313 -21.56 26.80 20.22
CA TYR A 313 -22.34 27.42 21.29
C TYR A 313 -21.54 28.49 22.04
N THR A 314 -20.23 28.29 22.23
CA THR A 314 -19.35 29.32 22.82
C THR A 314 -19.30 30.56 21.93
N LYS A 315 -19.17 30.40 20.61
CA LYS A 315 -19.26 31.52 19.66
C LYS A 315 -20.63 32.21 19.71
N MET A 316 -21.72 31.47 19.87
CA MET A 316 -23.07 32.03 20.04
C MET A 316 -23.19 32.83 21.35
N TYR A 317 -22.63 32.33 22.45
CA TYR A 317 -22.63 32.98 23.76
C TYR A 317 -22.02 34.39 23.72
N PHE A 318 -20.91 34.55 22.99
CA PHE A 318 -20.23 35.84 22.85
C PHE A 318 -20.88 36.77 21.81
N LYS A 319 -21.62 36.23 20.84
CA LYS A 319 -22.23 37.03 19.76
C LYS A 319 -23.59 37.64 20.09
N GLU A 320 -24.34 37.07 21.02
CA GLU A 320 -25.72 37.51 21.29
C GLU A 320 -25.83 38.36 22.56
N PRO A 321 -26.57 39.50 22.53
CA PRO A 321 -26.60 40.45 23.65
C PRO A 321 -27.59 40.09 24.77
N THR A 322 -28.64 39.31 24.50
CA THR A 322 -29.74 39.08 25.45
C THR A 322 -29.37 38.11 26.58
N ARG A 323 -29.71 38.47 27.83
CA ARG A 323 -29.39 37.65 29.03
C ARG A 323 -30.06 36.29 29.01
N GLU A 324 -31.32 36.21 28.59
CA GLU A 324 -32.07 34.94 28.48
C GLU A 324 -31.46 33.97 27.47
N TYR A 325 -30.90 34.49 26.37
CA TYR A 325 -30.22 33.64 25.40
C TYR A 325 -28.90 33.11 25.97
N LYS A 326 -28.13 33.97 26.66
CA LYS A 326 -26.88 33.57 27.33
C LYS A 326 -27.10 32.47 28.36
N THR A 327 -28.19 32.50 29.13
CA THR A 327 -28.50 31.43 30.10
C THR A 327 -28.84 30.12 29.40
N LYS A 328 -29.68 30.14 28.35
CA LYS A 328 -29.99 28.95 27.53
C LYS A 328 -28.73 28.36 26.89
N VAL A 329 -27.88 29.18 26.28
CA VAL A 329 -26.61 28.73 25.69
C VAL A 329 -25.67 28.14 26.76
N LYS A 330 -25.56 28.77 27.94
CA LYS A 330 -24.76 28.24 29.06
C LYS A 330 -25.26 26.87 29.50
N THR A 331 -26.58 26.66 29.58
CA THR A 331 -27.15 25.35 29.91
C THR A 331 -26.85 24.31 28.83
N ALA A 332 -26.98 24.67 27.55
CA ALA A 332 -26.65 23.77 26.43
C ALA A 332 -25.17 23.36 26.44
N ILE A 333 -24.24 24.33 26.64
CA ILE A 333 -22.80 24.05 26.76
C ILE A 333 -22.54 23.08 27.91
N LYS A 334 -23.16 23.31 29.09
CA LYS A 334 -22.99 22.43 30.26
C LYS A 334 -23.44 21.00 29.96
N THR A 335 -24.58 20.83 29.29
CA THR A 335 -25.11 19.52 28.89
C THR A 335 -24.20 18.81 27.87
N ILE A 336 -23.69 19.53 26.87
CA ILE A 336 -22.76 18.98 25.86
C ILE A 336 -21.41 18.62 26.51
N TRP A 337 -20.94 19.42 27.47
CA TRP A 337 -19.72 19.14 28.20
C TRP A 337 -19.83 17.86 29.05
N GLN A 338 -20.97 17.67 29.73
CA GLN A 338 -21.23 16.47 30.51
C GLN A 338 -21.31 15.21 29.64
N THR A 339 -21.98 15.28 28.50
CA THR A 339 -22.06 14.17 27.53
C THR A 339 -20.69 13.86 26.93
N ARG A 340 -19.89 14.88 26.59
CA ARG A 340 -18.48 14.71 26.19
C ARG A 340 -17.66 13.99 27.27
N LYS A 341 -17.79 14.39 28.55
CA LYS A 341 -17.06 13.76 29.66
C LYS A 341 -17.41 12.27 29.78
N LYS A 342 -18.69 11.91 29.64
CA LYS A 342 -19.15 10.52 29.59
C LYS A 342 -18.57 9.76 28.40
N ALA A 343 -18.55 10.36 27.20
CA ALA A 343 -17.96 9.74 26.01
C ALA A 343 -16.44 9.49 26.17
N VAL A 344 -15.71 10.43 26.78
CA VAL A 344 -14.28 10.26 27.09
C VAL A 344 -14.04 9.13 28.11
N GLN A 345 -14.91 9.01 29.12
CA GLN A 345 -14.85 7.90 30.08
C GLN A 345 -15.13 6.57 29.40
N ASN A 346 -16.15 6.52 28.53
CA ASN A 346 -16.47 5.34 27.73
C ASN A 346 -15.28 4.93 26.86
N LEU A 347 -14.65 5.89 26.16
CA LEU A 347 -13.45 5.63 25.37
C LEU A 347 -12.32 4.99 26.18
N LYS A 348 -12.08 5.48 27.40
CA LYS A 348 -11.07 4.89 28.30
C LYS A 348 -11.45 3.47 28.72
N ALA A 349 -12.71 3.25 29.05
CA ALA A 349 -13.23 1.93 29.42
C ALA A 349 -13.13 0.93 28.27
N THR A 350 -13.59 1.30 27.07
CA THR A 350 -13.50 0.49 25.85
C THR A 350 -12.05 0.16 25.51
N LYS A 351 -11.13 1.14 25.55
CA LYS A 351 -9.69 0.87 25.34
C LYS A 351 -9.12 -0.10 26.37
N LYS A 352 -9.53 0.01 27.64
CA LYS A 352 -9.12 -0.91 28.70
C LYS A 352 -9.64 -2.33 28.43
N GLN A 353 -10.92 -2.48 28.10
CA GLN A 353 -11.53 -3.77 27.76
C GLN A 353 -10.85 -4.42 26.55
N ILE A 354 -10.56 -3.66 25.49
CA ILE A 354 -9.85 -4.17 24.31
C ILE A 354 -8.43 -4.63 24.70
N ARG A 355 -7.74 -3.86 25.55
CA ARG A 355 -6.40 -4.24 26.04
C ARG A 355 -6.45 -5.52 26.88
N GLU A 356 -7.45 -5.67 27.73
CA GLU A 356 -7.66 -6.86 28.55
C GLU A 356 -8.04 -8.08 27.72
N ALA A 357 -8.93 -7.91 26.73
CA ALA A 357 -9.28 -8.97 25.77
C ALA A 357 -8.05 -9.42 24.98
N ARG A 358 -7.22 -8.49 24.50
CA ARG A 358 -5.93 -8.79 23.84
C ARG A 358 -4.96 -9.53 24.77
N LYS A 359 -4.86 -9.11 26.03
CA LYS A 359 -4.03 -9.82 27.02
C LYS A 359 -4.53 -11.24 27.26
N LYS A 360 -5.85 -11.45 27.38
CA LYS A 360 -6.44 -12.78 27.55
C LYS A 360 -6.21 -13.65 26.33
N ALA A 361 -6.50 -13.15 25.12
CA ALA A 361 -6.24 -13.87 23.87
C ALA A 361 -4.76 -14.27 23.72
N ASN A 362 -3.83 -13.36 24.06
CA ASN A 362 -2.40 -13.64 24.01
C ASN A 362 -1.92 -14.57 25.14
N ALA A 363 -2.60 -14.61 26.28
CA ALA A 363 -2.33 -15.57 27.35
C ALA A 363 -2.83 -16.98 26.98
N THR A 364 -3.91 -17.08 26.20
CA THR A 364 -4.44 -18.36 25.70
C THR A 364 -3.61 -18.92 24.53
N HIS A 365 -2.93 -18.06 23.75
CA HIS A 365 -2.00 -18.44 22.68
C HIS A 365 -0.52 -18.38 23.08
N GLN A 366 -0.21 -18.49 24.36
CA GLN A 366 1.17 -18.53 24.85
C GLN A 366 1.82 -19.91 24.63
N GLU A 367 1.67 -20.49 23.43
CA GLU A 367 2.76 -21.30 22.90
C GLU A 367 3.96 -20.36 22.82
N LYS A 368 5.01 -20.64 23.59
CA LYS A 368 6.27 -19.92 23.52
C LYS A 368 6.63 -19.78 22.03
N GLY A 369 6.54 -18.55 21.51
CA GLY A 369 6.62 -18.33 20.06
C GLY A 369 7.88 -19.00 19.52
N PHE A 370 7.80 -19.59 18.33
CA PHE A 370 8.89 -20.34 17.68
C PHE A 370 10.29 -19.74 17.91
N TRP A 371 10.44 -18.42 17.82
CA TRP A 371 11.70 -17.70 18.08
C TRP A 371 12.22 -17.79 19.52
N ALA A 372 11.34 -17.79 20.52
CA ALA A 372 11.73 -17.96 21.91
C ALA A 372 12.28 -19.37 22.15
N ASN A 373 11.65 -20.39 21.59
CA ASN A 373 12.14 -21.78 21.69
C ASN A 373 13.47 -21.93 20.92
N LEU A 374 13.54 -21.42 19.69
CA LEU A 374 14.76 -21.48 18.89
C LEU A 374 15.95 -20.79 19.58
N LEU A 375 15.74 -19.64 20.24
CA LEU A 375 16.80 -18.97 21.00
C LEU A 375 17.28 -19.78 22.21
N ILE A 376 16.37 -20.48 22.88
CA ILE A 376 16.70 -21.37 24.00
C ILE A 376 17.50 -22.57 23.48
N ASP A 377 17.01 -23.22 22.42
CA ASP A 377 17.65 -24.39 21.81
C ASP A 377 19.06 -24.03 21.29
N LEU A 378 19.23 -22.86 20.65
CA LEU A 378 20.53 -22.40 20.17
C LEU A 378 21.48 -22.08 21.34
N SER A 379 20.96 -21.54 22.44
CA SER A 379 21.74 -21.29 23.65
C SER A 379 22.24 -22.58 24.28
N GLU A 380 21.37 -23.60 24.37
CA GLU A 380 21.72 -24.91 24.91
C GLU A 380 22.72 -25.64 23.99
N PHE A 381 22.46 -25.66 22.68
CA PHE A 381 23.37 -26.25 21.69
C PHE A 381 24.76 -25.62 21.73
N SER A 382 24.83 -24.28 21.72
CA SER A 382 26.13 -23.58 21.78
C SER A 382 26.86 -23.81 23.11
N GLY A 383 26.13 -23.98 24.21
CA GLY A 383 26.70 -24.33 25.51
C GLY A 383 27.31 -25.74 25.50
N TRP A 384 26.58 -26.73 24.98
CA TRP A 384 27.09 -28.09 24.80
C TRP A 384 28.32 -28.13 23.88
N LEU A 385 28.28 -27.41 22.77
CA LEU A 385 29.39 -27.35 21.82
C LEU A 385 30.67 -26.80 22.50
N LEU A 386 30.56 -25.73 23.30
CA LEU A 386 31.66 -25.20 24.09
C LEU A 386 32.14 -26.17 25.18
N GLY A 387 31.22 -26.88 25.83
CA GLY A 387 31.53 -27.90 26.82
C GLY A 387 32.34 -29.06 26.21
N PHE A 388 31.89 -29.61 25.09
CA PHE A 388 32.61 -30.65 24.36
C PHE A 388 33.98 -30.17 23.88
N TYR A 389 34.06 -28.93 23.39
CA TYR A 389 35.35 -28.33 23.03
C TYR A 389 36.30 -28.29 24.23
N LEU A 390 35.86 -27.85 25.41
CA LEU A 390 36.71 -27.79 26.59
C LEU A 390 37.24 -29.17 26.98
N VAL A 391 36.36 -30.17 27.01
CA VAL A 391 36.77 -31.56 27.28
C VAL A 391 37.80 -32.03 26.26
N TYR A 392 37.53 -31.83 24.97
CA TYR A 392 38.44 -32.23 23.89
C TYR A 392 39.78 -31.49 23.97
N TYR A 393 39.77 -30.20 24.29
CA TYR A 393 40.97 -29.37 24.48
C TYR A 393 41.85 -29.91 25.60
N PHE A 394 41.29 -30.19 26.77
CA PHE A 394 42.06 -30.73 27.89
C PHE A 394 42.59 -32.14 27.60
N VAL A 395 41.79 -32.99 26.98
CA VAL A 395 42.21 -34.35 26.58
C VAL A 395 43.34 -34.27 25.56
N ALA A 396 43.20 -33.46 24.51
CA ALA A 396 44.22 -33.31 23.49
C ALA A 396 45.51 -32.74 24.07
N LEU A 397 45.42 -31.67 24.88
CA LEU A 397 46.58 -31.06 25.53
C LEU A 397 47.28 -32.05 26.46
N TYR A 398 46.54 -32.82 27.24
CA TYR A 398 47.10 -33.89 28.09
C TYR A 398 47.84 -34.95 27.27
N ILE A 399 47.23 -35.42 26.17
CA ILE A 399 47.84 -36.41 25.26
C ILE A 399 49.10 -35.86 24.59
N THR A 400 49.10 -34.59 24.14
CA THR A 400 50.23 -34.01 23.41
C THR A 400 51.37 -33.55 24.32
N SER A 401 51.09 -33.22 25.59
CA SER A 401 52.08 -32.74 26.55
C SER A 401 52.82 -33.84 27.30
N LYS A 402 52.20 -35.02 27.41
CA LYS A 402 52.79 -36.16 28.09
C LYS A 402 53.43 -37.08 27.07
N ASP A 403 54.72 -37.36 27.26
CA ASP A 403 55.43 -38.33 26.44
C ASP A 403 55.00 -39.75 26.84
N PHE A 404 54.18 -40.36 25.99
CA PHE A 404 53.71 -41.74 26.16
C PHE A 404 54.62 -42.77 25.47
N GLY A 405 55.77 -42.36 24.90
CA GLY A 405 56.64 -43.26 24.15
C GLY A 405 56.03 -43.79 22.86
N ILE A 406 54.98 -43.14 22.35
CA ILE A 406 54.33 -43.49 21.08
C ILE A 406 55.20 -42.90 19.96
N THR A 407 56.07 -43.74 19.38
CA THR A 407 57.04 -43.35 18.33
C THR A 407 56.42 -43.03 16.97
N SER A 408 55.10 -43.16 16.83
CA SER A 408 54.35 -42.78 15.64
C SER A 408 53.79 -41.37 15.81
N SER A 409 54.06 -40.48 14.87
CA SER A 409 53.58 -39.08 14.89
C SER A 409 52.09 -39.03 15.24
N LEU A 410 51.76 -38.36 16.34
CA LEU A 410 50.37 -38.17 16.78
C LEU A 410 49.51 -37.59 15.65
N PRO A 411 48.21 -37.97 15.56
CA PRO A 411 47.31 -37.42 14.55
C PRO A 411 47.29 -35.88 14.60
N LYS A 412 47.43 -35.22 13.44
CA LYS A 412 47.39 -33.75 13.32
C LYS A 412 46.13 -33.13 13.92
N SER A 413 45.02 -33.89 14.02
CA SER A 413 43.78 -33.46 14.66
C SER A 413 43.91 -33.14 16.15
N LEU A 414 44.93 -33.66 16.85
CA LEU A 414 45.19 -33.33 18.26
C LEU A 414 45.83 -31.95 18.44
N TYR A 415 46.45 -31.42 17.37
CA TYR A 415 47.04 -30.07 17.34
C TYR A 415 46.07 -29.01 16.78
N PHE A 416 44.77 -29.31 16.77
CA PHE A 416 43.74 -28.37 16.31
C PHE A 416 43.77 -27.02 17.04
N HIS A 417 44.23 -26.97 18.29
CA HIS A 417 44.39 -25.75 19.06
C HIS A 417 45.44 -24.79 18.48
N GLU A 418 46.31 -25.25 17.58
CA GLU A 418 47.27 -24.42 16.86
C GLU A 418 46.65 -23.77 15.61
N THR A 419 45.57 -24.35 15.07
CA THR A 419 44.94 -23.82 13.85
C THR A 419 44.19 -22.52 14.11
N GLN A 420 44.55 -21.47 13.37
CA GLN A 420 43.93 -20.15 13.50
C GLN A 420 42.43 -20.20 13.24
N ILE A 421 42.00 -20.82 12.13
CA ILE A 421 40.58 -20.97 11.75
C ILE A 421 39.73 -21.49 12.92
N PHE A 422 40.24 -22.49 13.65
CA PHE A 422 39.54 -23.08 14.78
C PHE A 422 39.40 -22.11 15.95
N LYS A 423 40.44 -21.32 16.26
CA LYS A 423 40.40 -20.27 17.29
C LYS A 423 39.31 -19.22 16.99
N TYR A 424 39.21 -18.75 15.75
CA TYR A 424 38.19 -17.78 15.37
C TYR A 424 36.78 -18.37 15.40
N ALA A 425 36.60 -19.59 14.90
CA ALA A 425 35.32 -20.30 14.99
C ALA A 425 34.87 -20.46 16.45
N LEU A 426 35.79 -20.79 17.35
CA LEU A 426 35.52 -20.88 18.79
C LEU A 426 35.07 -19.54 19.39
N VAL A 427 35.77 -18.45 19.06
CA VAL A 427 35.42 -17.10 19.55
C VAL A 427 34.03 -16.69 19.07
N ILE A 428 33.67 -17.00 17.81
CA ILE A 428 32.33 -16.73 17.27
C ILE A 428 31.25 -17.52 18.03
N VAL A 429 31.48 -18.81 18.27
CA VAL A 429 30.56 -19.66 19.06
C VAL A 429 30.43 -19.13 20.48
N PHE A 430 31.54 -18.71 21.10
CA PHE A 430 31.56 -18.13 22.44
C PHE A 430 30.77 -16.82 22.53
N ILE A 431 30.98 -15.87 21.60
CA ILE A 431 30.22 -14.61 21.55
C ILE A 431 28.73 -14.89 21.36
N THR A 432 28.39 -15.84 20.50
CA THR A 432 27.01 -16.26 20.24
C THR A 432 26.37 -16.82 21.50
N HIS A 433 27.03 -17.77 22.17
CA HIS A 433 26.55 -18.36 23.42
C HIS A 433 26.39 -17.31 24.53
N LEU A 434 27.40 -16.45 24.72
CA LEU A 434 27.37 -15.39 25.72
C LEU A 434 26.18 -14.45 25.50
N SER A 435 25.92 -14.07 24.26
CA SER A 435 24.83 -13.16 23.90
C SER A 435 23.46 -13.79 24.11
N LEU A 436 23.32 -15.07 23.76
CA LEU A 436 22.10 -15.84 23.99
C LEU A 436 21.84 -16.07 25.48
N SER A 437 22.85 -16.50 26.22
CA SER A 437 22.79 -16.73 27.66
C SER A 437 22.49 -15.45 28.43
N LEU A 438 23.09 -14.32 28.04
CA LEU A 438 22.79 -13.01 28.62
C LEU A 438 21.32 -12.64 28.37
N LYS A 439 20.82 -12.87 27.15
CA LYS A 439 19.43 -12.56 26.79
C LYS A 439 18.42 -13.49 27.47
N SER A 440 18.73 -14.78 27.62
CA SER A 440 17.82 -15.77 28.22
C SER A 440 17.78 -15.64 29.74
N ASN A 441 18.94 -15.50 30.40
CA ASN A 441 19.04 -15.57 31.85
C ASN A 441 18.78 -14.23 32.54
N PHE A 442 19.24 -13.11 31.97
CA PHE A 442 19.15 -11.81 32.63
C PHE A 442 18.05 -10.92 32.06
N PHE A 443 17.69 -11.09 30.79
CA PHE A 443 16.81 -10.17 30.09
C PHE A 443 15.62 -10.83 29.41
N GLU A 444 15.11 -11.94 29.95
CA GLU A 444 14.03 -12.74 29.34
C GLU A 444 12.83 -11.86 28.92
N LYS A 445 12.39 -10.96 29.82
CA LYS A 445 11.14 -10.18 29.68
C LYS A 445 11.32 -8.84 28.94
N THR A 446 12.53 -8.32 28.81
CA THR A 446 12.76 -6.98 28.26
C THR A 446 13.04 -7.04 26.76
N LYS A 447 12.01 -6.75 25.93
CA LYS A 447 12.16 -6.75 24.46
C LYS A 447 13.28 -5.81 23.96
N PHE A 448 13.52 -4.72 24.68
CA PHE A 448 14.53 -3.72 24.33
C PHE A 448 15.96 -4.24 24.46
N SER A 449 16.23 -5.20 25.34
CA SER A 449 17.59 -5.77 25.51
C SER A 449 18.12 -6.41 24.22
N SER A 450 17.25 -7.11 23.50
CA SER A 450 17.55 -7.76 22.22
C SER A 450 18.01 -6.77 21.14
N LEU A 451 17.58 -5.50 21.22
CA LEU A 451 17.98 -4.44 20.30
C LEU A 451 19.44 -4.02 20.49
N PHE A 452 20.03 -4.27 21.66
CA PHE A 452 21.43 -3.92 21.94
C PHE A 452 22.32 -5.16 21.96
N ILE A 453 21.87 -6.25 22.56
CA ILE A 453 22.67 -7.47 22.73
C ILE A 453 23.05 -8.07 21.37
N PHE A 454 22.08 -8.27 20.47
CA PHE A 454 22.36 -8.93 19.19
C PHE A 454 23.19 -8.08 18.22
N PRO A 455 22.95 -6.76 18.06
CA PRO A 455 23.82 -5.94 17.22
C PRO A 455 25.25 -5.85 17.76
N THR A 456 25.43 -5.77 19.08
CA THR A 456 26.77 -5.80 19.68
C THR A 456 27.46 -7.14 19.46
N ALA A 457 26.74 -8.26 19.62
CA ALA A 457 27.25 -9.59 19.33
C ALA A 457 27.70 -9.73 17.86
N LEU A 458 26.85 -9.27 16.94
CA LEU A 458 27.13 -9.27 15.51
C LEU A 458 28.35 -8.39 15.18
N PHE A 459 28.45 -7.22 15.78
CA PHE A 459 29.61 -6.33 15.63
C PHE A 459 30.90 -6.99 16.10
N MET A 460 30.89 -7.65 17.26
CA MET A 460 32.04 -8.40 17.78
C MET A 460 32.41 -9.59 16.88
N ILE A 461 31.42 -10.30 16.32
CA ILE A 461 31.66 -11.37 15.35
C ILE A 461 32.30 -10.81 14.07
N ILE A 462 31.81 -9.68 13.56
CA ILE A 462 32.39 -9.02 12.38
C ILE A 462 33.83 -8.60 12.66
N ILE A 463 34.12 -7.96 13.81
CA ILE A 463 35.50 -7.62 14.19
C ILE A 463 36.38 -8.87 14.25
N THR A 464 35.86 -9.96 14.80
CA THR A 464 36.58 -11.24 14.89
C THR A 464 36.92 -11.79 13.49
N ILE A 465 35.99 -11.68 12.53
CA ILE A 465 36.19 -12.12 11.15
C ILE A 465 37.11 -11.17 10.36
N VAL A 466 37.04 -9.86 10.59
CA VAL A 466 37.89 -8.88 9.88
C VAL A 466 39.35 -8.93 10.36
N ASN A 467 39.57 -9.34 11.61
CA ASN A 467 40.90 -9.58 12.17
C ASN A 467 41.42 -11.00 11.89
N PHE A 468 40.73 -11.79 11.06
CA PHE A 468 41.23 -13.01 10.45
C PHE A 468 42.05 -12.65 9.20
#